data_AF-A0A7S2NTI2-F1
#
_entry.id   AF-A0A7S2NTI2-F1
#
_cell.length_a   1.000
_cell.length_b   1.000
_cell.length_c   1.000
_cell.angle_alpha   90.00
_cell.angle_beta   90.00
_cell.angle_gamma   90.00
#
_symmetry.space_group_name_H-M   'P 1'
#
loop_
_entity.id
_entity.type
_entity.pdbx_description
1 polymer ?
#
loop_
_entity_poly.entity_id
_entity_poly.type
_entity_poly.pdbx_seq_one_letter_code
_entity_poly.pdbx_strand_id
1 'polypeptide(L)'
;ENAAAASAEISSPLLLVDDSSVTEDSSEPFVSETIDPSDCGGQGLDEYGCGPDMLPRHSSCDSAGEETWREETWLFLTAASSDLGVRRHSKRYEVFSISLVIALVVQDILFSMAQFHHLESSRIVLVFRDVAYAVFGTEYSLRLWSCVESPRYGNSPLLSRLRWAREFLPLVDLVVLVAYLLEKVNISGAQGFGALRMIRLLRLLSLLRVDRSTNSFSTIFLVFRKKRRELSASLASAFIIVLISSTLMFYAEREAQPDKFSSIPASMWWAIAALTTVGYGDLVPETAEGKLL
;
A
#
# COMPACT_ATOMS: atom_id res chain seq x y z
N GLU A 1 2.94 75.35 39.18
CA GLU A 1 1.74 75.09 38.36
C GLU A 1 1.48 73.59 38.42
N ASN A 2 0.92 73.01 39.49
CA ASN A 2 -0.43 73.11 40.10
C ASN A 2 -1.53 72.50 39.20
N ALA A 3 -2.51 71.70 39.63
CA ALA A 3 -2.87 70.99 40.87
C ALA A 3 -4.19 70.20 40.61
N ALA A 4 -4.57 69.30 41.54
CA ALA A 4 -5.94 68.80 41.87
C ALA A 4 -6.57 67.67 41.00
N ALA A 5 -6.92 66.51 41.59
CA ALA A 5 -8.26 66.08 42.10
C ALA A 5 -9.14 65.46 40.96
N ALA A 6 -10.01 64.46 41.07
CA ALA A 6 -10.67 63.68 42.13
C ALA A 6 -11.21 62.35 41.48
N SER A 7 -11.24 61.22 42.19
CA SER A 7 -12.45 60.49 42.66
C SER A 7 -13.59 60.24 41.65
N ALA A 8 -13.96 58.97 41.43
CA ALA A 8 -15.27 58.39 41.82
C ALA A 8 -15.56 57.02 41.17
N GLU A 9 -15.94 56.07 42.02
CA GLU A 9 -16.55 54.77 41.72
C GLU A 9 -18.02 54.90 41.24
N ILE A 10 -18.65 53.72 41.07
CA ILE A 10 -20.09 53.36 40.95
C ILE A 10 -20.42 52.97 39.50
N SER A 11 -20.73 51.71 39.15
CA SER A 11 -21.64 50.77 39.82
C SER A 11 -21.36 49.31 39.41
N SER A 12 -21.38 48.38 40.37
CA SER A 12 -21.70 46.94 40.18
C SER A 12 -23.12 46.71 40.74
N PRO A 13 -23.91 45.70 40.29
CA PRO A 13 -23.79 44.32 40.79
C PRO A 13 -24.14 43.24 39.71
N LEU A 14 -23.56 42.04 39.68
CA LEU A 14 -23.83 40.82 40.49
C LEU A 14 -25.29 40.31 40.46
N LEU A 15 -25.51 39.18 39.77
CA LEU A 15 -26.58 38.14 39.88
C LEU A 15 -26.56 37.34 38.56
N LEU A 16 -26.11 36.07 38.44
CA LEU A 16 -26.59 34.81 39.05
C LEU A 16 -28.12 34.74 39.18
N VAL A 17 -28.80 34.23 38.14
CA VAL A 17 -30.09 33.52 38.26
C VAL A 17 -30.18 32.49 37.12
N ASP A 18 -30.31 31.23 37.53
CA ASP A 18 -30.91 30.09 36.83
C ASP A 18 -32.25 30.46 36.16
N ASP A 19 -32.61 29.87 35.02
CA ASP A 19 -33.70 28.89 35.03
C ASP A 19 -34.07 28.37 33.64
N SER A 20 -34.24 27.04 33.65
CA SER A 20 -35.25 26.23 32.97
C SER A 20 -36.16 26.87 31.91
N SER A 21 -36.19 26.25 30.73
CA SER A 21 -37.36 25.57 30.12
C SER A 21 -37.12 25.49 28.61
N VAL A 22 -37.08 24.29 28.00
CA VAL A 22 -38.14 23.68 27.17
C VAL A 22 -37.37 22.60 26.37
N THR A 23 -37.69 21.32 26.22
CA THR A 23 -38.82 20.43 26.58
C THR A 23 -38.31 19.00 26.48
N GLU A 24 -38.86 18.12 27.31
CA GLU A 24 -38.77 16.66 27.23
C GLU A 24 -39.14 16.12 25.85
N ASP A 25 -38.34 15.17 25.34
CA ASP A 25 -38.92 13.99 24.70
C ASP A 25 -38.10 12.74 25.07
N SER A 26 -38.88 11.72 25.35
CA SER A 26 -38.67 10.38 25.86
C SER A 26 -37.49 9.55 25.30
N SER A 27 -36.85 8.77 26.17
CA SER A 27 -36.77 7.28 26.13
C SER A 27 -35.47 6.71 26.76
N GLU A 28 -35.67 6.12 27.95
CA GLU A 28 -35.05 4.98 28.65
C GLU A 28 -33.54 4.60 28.55
N PRO A 29 -32.95 4.10 29.67
CA PRO A 29 -31.55 3.69 29.74
C PRO A 29 -31.29 2.34 29.05
N PHE A 30 -30.20 2.26 28.29
CA PHE A 30 -29.70 1.06 27.63
C PHE A 30 -29.32 -0.03 28.65
N VAL A 31 -30.23 -0.98 28.82
CA VAL A 31 -30.04 -2.24 29.56
C VAL A 31 -28.98 -3.07 28.86
N SER A 32 -28.02 -3.62 29.63
CA SER A 32 -27.10 -4.63 29.11
C SER A 32 -27.86 -5.95 28.92
N GLU A 33 -28.36 -6.20 27.71
CA GLU A 33 -28.81 -7.53 27.33
C GLU A 33 -27.63 -8.38 26.88
N THR A 34 -27.32 -9.39 27.69
CA THR A 34 -26.61 -10.58 27.27
C THR A 34 -27.45 -11.32 26.24
N ILE A 35 -27.05 -11.26 24.97
CA ILE A 35 -27.72 -11.98 23.88
C ILE A 35 -27.34 -13.47 23.99
N ASP A 36 -28.35 -14.31 24.19
CA ASP A 36 -28.26 -15.77 24.14
C ASP A 36 -27.93 -16.26 22.71
N PRO A 37 -27.06 -17.26 22.51
CA PRO A 37 -26.52 -17.60 21.19
C PRO A 37 -27.46 -18.45 20.31
N SER A 38 -28.73 -18.63 20.68
CA SER A 38 -29.62 -19.61 20.03
C SER A 38 -30.57 -19.05 18.97
N ASP A 39 -30.51 -17.75 18.63
CA ASP A 39 -31.54 -17.11 17.78
C ASP A 39 -31.06 -16.59 16.41
N CYS A 40 -29.91 -17.03 15.91
CA CYS A 40 -29.53 -16.74 14.52
C CYS A 40 -30.12 -17.78 13.54
N GLY A 41 -31.43 -17.66 13.31
CA GLY A 41 -32.08 -18.19 12.11
C GLY A 41 -31.56 -17.49 10.86
N GLY A 42 -31.21 -18.27 9.84
CA GLY A 42 -30.45 -17.81 8.68
C GLY A 42 -31.12 -16.72 7.85
N GLN A 43 -30.34 -15.67 7.55
CA GLN A 43 -30.34 -14.89 6.31
C GLN A 43 -29.28 -13.79 6.39
N GLY A 44 -28.35 -13.76 5.43
CA GLY A 44 -27.50 -12.58 5.13
C GLY A 44 -26.19 -12.45 5.92
N LEU A 45 -25.12 -13.10 5.44
CA LEU A 45 -23.73 -12.79 5.84
C LEU A 45 -22.89 -12.45 4.61
N ASP A 46 -23.27 -11.38 3.94
CA ASP A 46 -22.52 -10.77 2.84
C ASP A 46 -22.09 -9.33 3.18
N GLU A 47 -21.55 -9.01 4.38
CA GLU A 47 -21.09 -7.61 4.59
C GLU A 47 -19.99 -7.28 5.60
N TYR A 48 -19.35 -8.24 6.25
CA TYR A 48 -18.18 -7.93 7.10
C TYR A 48 -16.97 -8.75 6.69
N GLY A 49 -16.04 -8.08 6.00
CA GLY A 49 -14.75 -8.63 5.64
C GLY A 49 -13.92 -8.93 6.89
N CYS A 50 -13.56 -10.20 7.07
CA CYS A 50 -12.60 -10.61 8.09
C CYS A 50 -11.26 -9.89 7.89
N GLY A 51 -10.85 -9.12 8.89
CA GLY A 51 -9.46 -8.71 9.09
C GLY A 51 -8.56 -9.90 9.48
N PRO A 52 -7.24 -9.72 9.57
CA PRO A 52 -6.29 -10.82 9.75
C PRO A 52 -6.32 -11.47 11.14
N ASP A 53 -7.01 -10.88 12.12
CA ASP A 53 -6.89 -11.25 13.55
C ASP A 53 -8.11 -11.96 14.15
N MET A 54 -9.03 -12.48 13.32
CA MET A 54 -10.05 -13.41 13.80
C MET A 54 -10.12 -14.64 12.88
N LEU A 55 -9.14 -15.53 13.03
CA LEU A 55 -9.45 -16.94 12.86
C LEU A 55 -10.32 -17.34 14.06
N PRO A 56 -11.47 -18.00 13.84
CA PRO A 56 -12.32 -18.42 14.94
C PRO A 56 -11.48 -19.28 15.90
N ARG A 57 -11.46 -18.91 17.18
CA ARG A 57 -11.05 -19.86 18.23
C ARG A 57 -11.93 -21.08 18.03
N HIS A 58 -11.32 -22.23 17.76
CA HIS A 58 -11.99 -23.51 17.64
C HIS A 58 -12.92 -23.73 18.83
N SER A 59 -14.20 -23.41 18.66
CA SER A 59 -15.27 -23.99 19.44
C SER A 59 -15.47 -25.38 18.88
N SER A 60 -15.29 -26.36 19.75
CA SER A 60 -15.40 -27.80 19.54
C SER A 60 -16.36 -28.21 18.42
N CYS A 61 -15.79 -28.67 17.31
CA CYS A 61 -16.42 -29.63 16.42
C CYS A 61 -15.46 -30.80 16.29
N ASP A 62 -15.78 -31.87 17.02
CA ASP A 62 -15.25 -33.21 16.81
C ASP A 62 -15.65 -33.70 15.42
N SER A 63 -14.82 -33.35 14.44
CA SER A 63 -14.59 -34.19 13.28
C SER A 63 -13.09 -34.23 13.09
N ALA A 64 -12.47 -35.31 13.57
CA ALA A 64 -11.11 -35.69 13.24
C ALA A 64 -11.02 -35.97 11.72
N GLY A 65 -11.06 -34.90 10.91
CA GLY A 65 -10.51 -34.92 9.57
C GLY A 65 -9.00 -34.85 9.72
N GLU A 66 -8.30 -35.82 9.16
CA GLU A 66 -6.84 -35.83 9.10
C GLU A 66 -6.35 -34.45 8.64
N GLU A 67 -5.62 -33.71 9.48
CA GLU A 67 -4.94 -32.49 9.02
C GLU A 67 -4.07 -32.89 7.84
N THR A 68 -4.48 -32.51 6.64
CA THR A 68 -3.76 -32.94 5.45
C THR A 68 -2.44 -32.17 5.40
N TRP A 69 -1.35 -32.84 5.02
CA TRP A 69 -0.03 -32.21 4.81
C TRP A 69 -0.09 -30.94 3.93
N ARG A 70 -1.14 -30.81 3.11
CA ARG A 70 -1.42 -29.65 2.26
C ARG A 70 -1.87 -28.43 3.06
N GLU A 71 -2.74 -28.63 4.05
CA GLU A 71 -3.24 -27.58 4.93
C GLU A 71 -2.12 -27.05 5.83
N GLU A 72 -1.34 -27.94 6.44
CA GLU A 72 -0.16 -27.55 7.24
C GLU A 72 0.85 -26.74 6.41
N THR A 73 1.08 -27.15 5.16
CA THR A 73 1.97 -26.43 4.23
C THR A 73 1.44 -25.02 3.92
N TRP A 74 0.12 -24.89 3.66
CA TRP A 74 -0.51 -23.59 3.44
C TRP A 74 -0.36 -22.66 4.65
N LEU A 75 -0.62 -23.20 5.83
CA LEU A 75 -0.57 -22.48 7.10
C LEU A 75 0.87 -22.06 7.46
N PHE A 76 1.86 -22.92 7.18
CA PHE A 76 3.27 -22.59 7.35
C PHE A 76 3.71 -21.46 6.42
N LEU A 77 3.35 -21.51 5.14
CA LEU A 77 3.76 -20.54 4.11
C LEU A 77 3.02 -19.20 4.18
N THR A 78 1.88 -19.17 4.87
CA THR A 78 1.10 -17.96 5.15
C THR A 78 1.53 -17.31 6.48
N ALA A 79 2.48 -17.91 7.20
CA ALA A 79 2.97 -17.43 8.49
C ALA A 79 1.86 -17.16 9.52
N ALA A 80 0.82 -17.99 9.50
CA ALA A 80 -0.25 -17.98 10.48
C ALA A 80 0.33 -18.25 11.88
N SER A 81 0.11 -17.33 12.82
CA SER A 81 0.62 -17.41 14.19
C SER A 81 0.13 -18.68 14.86
N SER A 82 1.05 -19.53 15.31
CA SER A 82 0.75 -20.74 16.06
C SER A 82 2.01 -21.21 16.79
N ASP A 83 1.85 -21.61 18.05
CA ASP A 83 2.95 -22.05 18.92
C ASP A 83 3.26 -23.56 18.83
N LEU A 84 2.56 -24.28 17.94
CA LEU A 84 2.63 -25.74 17.80
C LEU A 84 3.47 -26.17 16.57
N GLY A 85 4.38 -27.13 16.79
CA GLY A 85 5.05 -27.89 15.73
C GLY A 85 5.97 -27.10 14.78
N VAL A 86 5.99 -27.50 13.51
CA VAL A 86 6.82 -26.93 12.41
C VAL A 86 6.56 -25.43 12.20
N ARG A 87 5.41 -24.92 12.67
CA ARG A 87 4.95 -23.54 12.49
C ARG A 87 5.77 -22.52 13.30
N ARG A 88 6.47 -22.95 14.37
CA ARG A 88 7.47 -22.12 15.09
C ARG A 88 8.59 -21.59 14.18
N HIS A 89 8.91 -22.33 13.12
CA HIS A 89 9.95 -21.93 12.16
C HIS A 89 9.45 -21.00 11.06
N SER A 90 8.14 -20.78 10.94
CA SER A 90 7.57 -19.97 9.86
C SER A 90 8.08 -18.51 9.90
N LYS A 91 8.11 -17.90 11.09
CA LYS A 91 8.67 -16.54 11.25
C LYS A 91 10.16 -16.45 10.92
N ARG A 92 10.92 -17.51 11.19
CA ARG A 92 12.35 -17.56 10.82
C ARG A 92 12.51 -17.69 9.30
N TYR A 93 11.68 -18.51 8.65
CA TYR A 93 11.67 -18.64 7.20
C TYR A 93 11.24 -17.34 6.51
N GLU A 94 10.26 -16.63 7.06
CA GLU A 94 9.81 -15.33 6.59
C GLU A 94 10.94 -14.29 6.62
N VAL A 95 11.63 -14.16 7.76
CA VAL A 95 12.82 -13.29 7.89
C VAL A 95 13.93 -13.71 6.93
N PHE A 96 14.15 -15.02 6.75
CA PHE A 96 15.11 -15.54 5.78
C PHE A 96 14.75 -15.13 4.34
N SER A 97 13.49 -15.33 3.92
CA SER A 97 13.02 -14.95 2.58
C SER A 97 13.15 -13.44 2.34
N ILE A 98 12.79 -12.61 3.33
CA ILE A 98 12.97 -11.15 3.28
C ILE A 98 14.45 -10.78 3.17
N SER A 99 15.33 -11.41 3.96
CA SER A 99 16.79 -11.14 3.90
C SER A 99 17.37 -11.44 2.51
N LEU A 100 16.84 -12.46 1.85
CA LEU A 100 17.26 -12.89 0.51
C LEU A 100 16.74 -11.93 -0.57
N VAL A 101 15.52 -11.39 -0.43
CA VAL A 101 15.03 -10.26 -1.26
C VAL A 101 15.94 -9.04 -1.10
N ILE A 102 16.25 -8.64 0.13
CA ILE A 102 17.11 -7.47 0.40
C ILE A 102 18.50 -7.68 -0.22
N ALA A 103 19.10 -8.87 -0.05
CA ALA A 103 20.39 -9.18 -0.64
C ALA A 103 20.38 -9.08 -2.18
N LEU A 104 19.33 -9.56 -2.84
CA LEU A 104 19.17 -9.42 -4.29
C LEU A 104 19.04 -7.95 -4.73
N VAL A 105 18.27 -7.15 -3.99
CA VAL A 105 18.09 -5.72 -4.30
C VAL A 105 19.40 -4.95 -4.11
N VAL A 106 20.13 -5.20 -3.02
CA VAL A 106 21.45 -4.60 -2.79
C VAL A 106 22.41 -4.99 -3.92
N GLN A 107 22.38 -6.25 -4.34
CA GLN A 107 23.18 -6.72 -5.47
C GLN A 107 22.82 -5.98 -6.77
N ASP A 108 21.53 -5.82 -7.08
CA ASP A 108 21.07 -5.08 -8.27
C ASP A 108 21.48 -3.59 -8.21
N ILE A 109 21.44 -2.96 -7.02
CA ILE A 109 21.93 -1.58 -6.81
C ILE A 109 23.44 -1.49 -7.06
N LEU A 110 24.22 -2.42 -6.51
CA LEU A 110 25.68 -2.45 -6.71
C LEU A 110 26.03 -2.58 -8.19
N PHE A 111 25.36 -3.47 -8.93
CA PHE A 111 25.62 -3.67 -10.36
C PHE A 111 25.10 -2.57 -11.28
N SER A 112 24.25 -1.67 -10.77
CA SER A 112 23.89 -0.42 -11.45
C SER A 112 25.10 0.52 -11.57
N MET A 113 26.09 0.40 -10.66
CA MET A 113 27.29 1.22 -10.69
C MET A 113 28.33 0.63 -11.66
N ALA A 114 28.86 1.46 -12.57
CA ALA A 114 29.82 1.05 -13.59
C ALA A 114 31.08 0.36 -13.01
N GLN A 115 31.49 0.73 -11.80
CA GLN A 115 32.64 0.16 -11.10
C GLN A 115 32.45 -1.33 -10.76
N PHE A 116 31.23 -1.76 -10.42
CA PHE A 116 30.93 -3.12 -9.98
C PHE A 116 30.30 -4.00 -11.06
N HIS A 117 30.03 -3.45 -12.25
CA HIS A 117 29.38 -4.18 -13.34
C HIS A 117 30.15 -5.46 -13.75
N HIS A 118 31.48 -5.46 -13.65
CA HIS A 118 32.30 -6.63 -13.96
C HIS A 118 32.05 -7.82 -13.00
N LEU A 119 31.58 -7.56 -11.77
CA LEU A 119 31.26 -8.59 -10.79
C LEU A 119 29.92 -9.28 -11.09
N GLU A 120 29.06 -8.69 -11.92
CA GLU A 120 27.75 -9.25 -12.31
C GLU A 120 27.91 -10.61 -13.00
N SER A 121 29.02 -10.80 -13.75
CA SER A 121 29.34 -12.04 -14.46
C SER A 121 30.09 -13.07 -13.58
N SER A 122 30.41 -12.72 -12.33
CA SER A 122 31.13 -13.65 -11.45
C SER A 122 30.27 -14.87 -11.11
N ARG A 123 30.88 -16.06 -11.14
CA ARG A 123 30.16 -17.33 -10.90
C ARG A 123 29.43 -17.36 -9.56
N ILE A 124 30.01 -16.76 -8.51
CA ILE A 124 29.44 -16.74 -7.16
C ILE A 124 28.12 -15.97 -7.15
N VAL A 125 28.09 -14.81 -7.82
CA VAL A 125 26.89 -13.96 -7.95
C VAL A 125 25.80 -14.65 -8.76
N LEU A 126 26.18 -15.30 -9.86
CA LEU A 126 25.23 -16.06 -10.68
C LEU A 126 24.61 -17.22 -9.90
N VAL A 127 25.43 -18.01 -9.20
CA VAL A 127 24.96 -19.16 -8.39
C VAL A 127 24.08 -18.67 -7.23
N PHE A 128 24.48 -17.61 -6.53
CA PHE A 128 23.69 -17.02 -5.45
C PHE A 128 22.31 -16.60 -5.96
N ARG A 129 22.26 -15.87 -7.08
CA ARG A 129 21.02 -15.44 -7.71
C ARG A 129 20.15 -16.63 -8.13
N ASP A 130 20.75 -17.64 -8.74
CA ASP A 130 20.03 -18.83 -9.19
C ASP A 130 19.41 -19.60 -8.02
N VAL A 131 20.16 -19.76 -6.91
CA VAL A 131 19.67 -20.39 -5.68
C VAL A 131 18.54 -19.56 -5.07
N ALA A 132 18.71 -18.24 -5.01
CA ALA A 132 17.71 -17.31 -4.48
C ALA A 132 16.36 -17.41 -5.24
N TYR A 133 16.40 -17.35 -6.57
CA TYR A 133 15.20 -17.51 -7.38
C TYR A 133 14.65 -18.95 -7.39
N ALA A 134 15.49 -19.97 -7.19
CA ALA A 134 15.01 -21.33 -6.99
C ALA A 134 14.19 -21.46 -5.71
N VAL A 135 14.68 -20.89 -4.58
CA VAL A 135 13.92 -20.84 -3.31
C VAL A 135 12.57 -20.17 -3.54
N PHE A 136 12.54 -19.00 -4.20
CA PHE A 136 11.30 -18.31 -4.52
C PHE A 136 10.36 -19.06 -5.46
N GLY A 137 10.91 -19.75 -6.46
CA GLY A 137 10.13 -20.59 -7.36
C GLY A 137 9.47 -21.73 -6.60
N THR A 138 10.21 -22.40 -5.72
CA THR A 138 9.67 -23.47 -4.88
C THR A 138 8.61 -22.95 -3.91
N GLU A 139 8.84 -21.81 -3.26
CA GLU A 139 7.87 -21.13 -2.39
C GLU A 139 6.56 -20.83 -3.14
N TYR A 140 6.65 -20.28 -4.35
CA TYR A 140 5.50 -19.98 -5.20
C TYR A 140 4.75 -21.25 -5.63
N SER A 141 5.47 -22.30 -6.06
CA SER A 141 4.87 -23.58 -6.45
C SER A 141 4.16 -24.27 -5.28
N LEU A 142 4.76 -24.27 -4.09
CA LEU A 142 4.14 -24.85 -2.88
C LEU A 142 2.86 -24.11 -2.50
N ARG A 143 2.83 -22.77 -2.63
CA ARG A 143 1.61 -21.98 -2.42
C ARG A 143 0.54 -22.27 -3.46
N LEU A 144 0.90 -22.34 -4.73
CA LEU A 144 -0.05 -22.68 -5.80
C LEU A 144 -0.63 -24.09 -5.62
N TRP A 145 0.13 -25.03 -5.06
CA TRP A 145 -0.35 -26.38 -4.75
C TRP A 145 -1.26 -26.44 -3.52
N SER A 146 -0.94 -25.67 -2.48
CA SER A 146 -1.63 -25.69 -1.18
C SER A 146 -2.82 -24.73 -1.09
N CYS A 147 -2.95 -23.74 -2.00
CA CYS A 147 -4.04 -22.75 -1.97
C CYS A 147 -5.47 -23.32 -2.11
N VAL A 148 -5.60 -24.54 -2.63
CA VAL A 148 -6.89 -25.22 -2.85
C VAL A 148 -7.61 -25.51 -1.54
N GLU A 149 -6.87 -25.63 -0.44
CA GLU A 149 -7.42 -25.93 0.88
C GLU A 149 -8.07 -24.71 1.55
N SER A 150 -7.73 -23.51 1.08
CA SER A 150 -8.28 -22.32 1.73
C SER A 150 -9.77 -22.14 1.39
N PRO A 151 -10.63 -21.88 2.40
CA PRO A 151 -12.07 -21.72 2.19
C PRO A 151 -12.44 -20.50 1.33
N ARG A 152 -11.47 -19.60 1.09
CA ARG A 152 -11.64 -18.33 0.35
C ARG A 152 -11.86 -18.50 -1.16
N TYR A 153 -11.32 -19.56 -1.78
CA TYR A 153 -11.28 -19.66 -3.25
C TYR A 153 -12.31 -20.64 -3.85
N GLY A 154 -12.97 -21.46 -3.03
CA GLY A 154 -14.07 -22.34 -3.41
C GLY A 154 -13.66 -23.74 -3.90
N ASN A 155 -14.66 -24.57 -4.24
CA ASN A 155 -14.52 -26.03 -4.35
C ASN A 155 -13.88 -26.55 -5.65
N SER A 156 -13.53 -25.68 -6.60
CA SER A 156 -12.97 -26.12 -7.89
C SER A 156 -11.44 -25.90 -7.94
N PRO A 157 -10.64 -26.97 -8.11
CA PRO A 157 -9.20 -26.90 -7.87
C PRO A 157 -8.46 -25.99 -8.85
N LEU A 158 -8.91 -25.91 -10.11
CA LEU A 158 -8.25 -25.08 -11.14
C LEU A 158 -8.60 -23.60 -11.04
N LEU A 159 -9.87 -23.27 -10.75
CA LEU A 159 -10.30 -21.88 -10.60
C LEU A 159 -9.74 -21.27 -9.32
N SER A 160 -9.61 -22.05 -8.24
CA SER A 160 -9.00 -21.58 -7.00
C SER A 160 -7.54 -21.18 -7.19
N ARG A 161 -6.77 -21.98 -7.93
CA ARG A 161 -5.39 -21.66 -8.30
C ARG A 161 -5.27 -20.41 -9.16
N LEU A 162 -6.14 -20.28 -10.18
CA LEU A 162 -6.13 -19.10 -11.06
C LEU A 162 -6.56 -17.84 -10.32
N ARG A 163 -7.54 -17.93 -9.41
CA ARG A 163 -8.00 -16.82 -8.59
C ARG A 163 -6.92 -16.33 -7.64
N TRP A 164 -6.22 -17.26 -6.98
CA TRP A 164 -5.08 -16.94 -6.13
C TRP A 164 -3.93 -16.29 -6.93
N ALA A 165 -3.55 -16.88 -8.07
CA ALA A 165 -2.46 -16.35 -8.91
C ALA A 165 -2.76 -14.94 -9.49
N ARG A 166 -4.03 -14.54 -9.54
CA ARG A 166 -4.48 -13.22 -10.03
C ARG A 166 -4.56 -12.16 -8.92
N GLU A 167 -4.38 -12.52 -7.65
CA GLU A 167 -4.25 -11.54 -6.59
C GLU A 167 -2.96 -10.72 -6.76
N PHE A 168 -2.94 -9.49 -6.24
CA PHE A 168 -1.84 -8.54 -6.48
C PHE A 168 -0.47 -9.08 -6.04
N LEU A 169 -0.36 -9.64 -4.83
CA LEU A 169 0.91 -10.13 -4.29
C LEU A 169 1.42 -11.40 -5.02
N PRO A 170 0.61 -12.47 -5.23
CA PRO A 170 1.02 -13.61 -6.05
C PRO A 170 1.36 -13.25 -7.50
N LEU A 171 0.65 -12.28 -8.10
CA LEU A 171 0.95 -11.81 -9.45
C LEU A 171 2.34 -11.15 -9.52
N VAL A 172 2.69 -10.33 -8.53
CA VAL A 172 4.03 -9.75 -8.43
C VAL A 172 5.10 -10.84 -8.32
N ASP A 173 4.87 -11.86 -7.51
CA ASP A 173 5.79 -13.00 -7.37
C ASP A 173 6.04 -13.72 -8.69
N LEU A 174 4.96 -13.93 -9.45
CA LEU A 174 5.01 -14.55 -10.77
C LEU A 174 5.78 -13.67 -11.76
N VAL A 175 5.50 -12.36 -11.81
CA VAL A 175 6.19 -11.42 -12.70
C VAL A 175 7.69 -11.41 -12.42
N VAL A 176 8.09 -11.39 -11.15
CA VAL A 176 9.50 -11.41 -10.72
C VAL A 176 10.18 -12.72 -11.15
N LEU A 177 9.52 -13.88 -11.00
CA LEU A 177 10.06 -15.17 -11.40
C LEU A 177 10.19 -15.29 -12.93
N VAL A 178 9.17 -14.82 -13.67
CA VAL A 178 9.16 -14.79 -15.13
C VAL A 178 10.24 -13.84 -15.66
N ALA A 179 10.39 -12.65 -15.07
CA ALA A 179 11.45 -11.70 -15.43
C ALA A 179 12.85 -12.32 -15.31
N TYR A 180 13.12 -13.03 -14.22
CA TYR A 180 14.37 -13.76 -14.04
C TYR A 180 14.56 -14.88 -15.07
N LEU A 181 13.52 -15.67 -15.34
CA LEU A 181 13.60 -16.77 -16.31
C LEU A 181 13.86 -16.24 -17.74
N LEU A 182 13.19 -15.16 -18.14
CA LEU A 182 13.38 -14.51 -19.44
C LEU A 182 14.82 -14.03 -19.61
N GLU A 183 15.42 -13.43 -18.57
CA GLU A 183 16.81 -12.99 -18.61
C GLU A 183 17.78 -14.17 -18.71
N LYS A 184 17.55 -15.24 -17.94
CA LYS A 184 18.38 -16.44 -17.96
C LYS A 184 18.38 -17.13 -19.34
N VAL A 185 17.21 -17.22 -19.98
CA VAL A 185 17.10 -17.78 -21.34
C VAL A 185 17.79 -16.87 -22.36
N ASN A 186 17.63 -15.54 -22.24
CA ASN A 186 18.18 -14.61 -23.22
C ASN A 186 19.72 -14.47 -23.16
N ILE A 187 20.34 -14.64 -21.99
CA ILE A 187 21.81 -14.67 -21.85
C ILE A 187 22.44 -15.76 -22.76
N SER A 188 21.66 -16.77 -23.17
CA SER A 188 22.14 -17.88 -23.99
C SER A 188 22.08 -17.67 -25.52
N GLY A 189 21.57 -16.54 -26.06
CA GLY A 189 21.44 -16.48 -27.54
C GLY A 189 21.02 -15.22 -28.30
N ALA A 190 20.76 -14.04 -27.71
CA ALA A 190 20.33 -12.88 -28.52
C ALA A 190 20.93 -11.54 -28.08
N GLN A 191 21.82 -11.01 -28.91
CA GLN A 191 22.56 -9.74 -28.80
C GLN A 191 21.72 -8.49 -29.11
N GLY A 192 20.45 -8.42 -28.72
CA GLY A 192 19.66 -7.28 -29.17
C GLY A 192 18.30 -7.11 -28.55
N PHE A 193 18.21 -6.67 -27.29
CA PHE A 193 17.04 -5.93 -26.83
C PHE A 193 17.38 -4.97 -25.68
N GLY A 194 17.27 -3.66 -25.94
CA GLY A 194 17.20 -2.64 -24.90
C GLY A 194 16.04 -2.86 -23.92
N ALA A 195 14.99 -3.58 -24.35
CA ALA A 195 13.87 -4.02 -23.51
C ALA A 195 14.31 -4.90 -22.32
N LEU A 196 15.44 -5.60 -22.41
CA LEU A 196 15.94 -6.44 -21.31
C LEU A 196 16.51 -5.60 -20.16
N ARG A 197 16.96 -4.36 -20.41
CA ARG A 197 17.30 -3.44 -19.33
C ARG A 197 16.07 -3.10 -18.48
N MET A 198 14.89 -3.03 -19.11
CA MET A 198 13.64 -2.76 -18.42
C MET A 198 13.15 -3.98 -17.63
N ILE A 199 13.47 -5.21 -18.06
CA ILE A 199 13.21 -6.44 -17.28
C ILE A 199 13.97 -6.40 -15.94
N ARG A 200 15.17 -5.82 -15.89
CA ARG A 200 15.90 -5.63 -14.63
C ARG A 200 15.10 -4.77 -13.63
N LEU A 201 14.35 -3.78 -14.10
CA LEU A 201 13.49 -2.95 -13.23
C LEU A 201 12.33 -3.76 -12.62
N LEU A 202 11.84 -4.79 -13.31
CA LEU A 202 10.78 -5.67 -12.78
C LEU A 202 11.26 -6.43 -11.52
N ARG A 203 12.57 -6.61 -11.33
CA ARG A 203 13.11 -7.20 -10.11
C ARG A 203 12.89 -6.32 -8.89
N LEU A 204 12.81 -5.00 -9.04
CA LEU A 204 12.48 -4.10 -7.93
C LEU A 204 11.08 -4.37 -7.38
N LEU A 205 10.18 -4.96 -8.17
CA LEU A 205 8.87 -5.42 -7.68
C LEU A 205 9.01 -6.51 -6.62
N SER A 206 10.15 -7.22 -6.55
CA SER A 206 10.41 -8.18 -5.46
C SER A 206 10.41 -7.53 -4.08
N LEU A 207 10.65 -6.21 -3.97
CA LEU A 207 10.48 -5.47 -2.71
C LEU A 207 9.05 -5.53 -2.18
N LEU A 208 8.06 -5.64 -3.06
CA LEU A 208 6.66 -5.78 -2.64
C LEU A 208 6.39 -7.11 -1.94
N ARG A 209 7.28 -8.11 -2.07
CA ARG A 209 7.18 -9.35 -1.28
C ARG A 209 7.30 -9.12 0.21
N VAL A 210 8.01 -8.07 0.63
CA VAL A 210 8.17 -7.72 2.04
C VAL A 210 6.81 -7.38 2.68
N ASP A 211 5.89 -6.78 1.91
CA ASP A 211 4.55 -6.43 2.40
C ASP A 211 3.65 -7.64 2.68
N ARG A 212 4.05 -8.84 2.22
CA ARG A 212 3.27 -10.05 2.44
C ARG A 212 3.12 -10.42 3.93
N SER A 213 4.04 -9.94 4.78
CA SER A 213 3.97 -10.12 6.23
C SER A 213 2.88 -9.27 6.89
N THR A 214 2.71 -8.06 6.37
CA THR A 214 1.94 -6.99 7.02
C THR A 214 0.59 -6.75 6.36
N ASN A 215 0.33 -7.35 5.19
CA ASN A 215 -0.86 -7.14 4.36
C ASN A 215 -1.20 -5.64 4.19
N SER A 216 -0.20 -4.75 4.24
CA SER A 216 -0.45 -3.32 4.36
C SER A 216 -1.03 -2.76 3.07
N PHE A 217 -0.62 -3.28 1.90
CA PHE A 217 -1.23 -2.91 0.64
C PHE A 217 -2.71 -3.29 0.54
N SER A 218 -3.14 -4.41 1.17
CA SER A 218 -4.55 -4.77 1.21
C SER A 218 -5.37 -3.74 2.00
N THR A 219 -4.86 -3.33 3.16
CA THR A 219 -5.48 -2.29 4.00
C THR A 219 -5.50 -0.94 3.28
N ILE A 220 -4.40 -0.55 2.66
CA ILE A 220 -4.30 0.68 1.87
C ILE A 220 -5.33 0.65 0.73
N PHE A 221 -5.39 -0.44 -0.05
CA PHE A 221 -6.34 -0.60 -1.14
C PHE A 221 -7.79 -0.60 -0.65
N LEU A 222 -8.06 -1.20 0.50
CA LEU A 222 -9.37 -1.16 1.15
C LEU A 222 -9.79 0.28 1.48
N VAL A 223 -8.88 1.07 2.06
CA VAL A 223 -9.13 2.49 2.36
C VAL A 223 -9.35 3.28 1.07
N PHE A 224 -8.51 3.11 0.05
CA PHE A 224 -8.72 3.74 -1.26
C PHE A 224 -10.09 3.39 -1.85
N ARG A 225 -10.51 2.12 -1.77
CA ARG A 225 -11.82 1.67 -2.27
C ARG A 225 -12.96 2.30 -1.48
N LYS A 226 -12.85 2.36 -0.16
CA LYS A 226 -13.86 2.94 0.74
C LYS A 226 -13.96 4.46 0.59
N LYS A 227 -12.83 5.14 0.36
CA LYS A 227 -12.71 6.59 0.24
C LYS A 227 -12.58 7.10 -1.20
N ARG A 228 -12.86 6.25 -2.19
CA ARG A 228 -12.65 6.58 -3.61
C ARG A 228 -13.37 7.86 -4.06
N ARG A 229 -14.58 8.11 -3.55
CA ARG A 229 -15.38 9.29 -3.90
C ARG A 229 -14.72 10.57 -3.39
N GLU A 230 -14.36 10.59 -2.11
CA GLU A 230 -13.68 11.72 -1.46
C GLU A 230 -12.32 12.01 -2.11
N LEU A 231 -11.50 10.97 -2.31
CA LEU A 231 -10.20 11.08 -2.97
C LEU A 231 -10.33 11.58 -4.41
N SER A 232 -11.27 11.03 -5.19
CA SER A 232 -11.50 11.47 -6.57
C SER A 232 -11.95 12.92 -6.66
N ALA A 233 -12.79 13.39 -5.71
CA ALA A 233 -13.23 14.77 -5.67
C ALA A 233 -12.06 15.72 -5.36
N SER A 234 -11.21 15.37 -4.38
CA SER A 234 -10.02 16.15 -4.05
C SER A 234 -8.98 16.19 -5.18
N LEU A 235 -8.80 15.09 -5.89
CA LEU A 235 -7.88 15.03 -7.03
C LEU A 235 -8.42 15.82 -8.22
N ALA A 236 -9.74 15.79 -8.46
CA ALA A 236 -10.38 16.57 -9.51
C ALA A 236 -10.28 18.08 -9.24
N SER A 237 -10.51 18.53 -7.99
CA SER A 237 -10.34 19.94 -7.64
C SER A 237 -8.87 20.39 -7.76
N ALA A 238 -7.92 19.59 -7.28
CA ALA A 238 -6.49 19.84 -7.47
C ALA A 238 -6.12 19.95 -8.96
N PHE A 239 -6.64 19.06 -9.80
CA PHE A 239 -6.39 19.09 -11.24
C PHE A 239 -6.96 20.35 -11.92
N ILE A 240 -8.15 20.80 -11.53
CA ILE A 240 -8.75 22.05 -12.02
C ILE A 240 -7.87 23.25 -11.62
N ILE A 241 -7.41 23.30 -10.37
CA ILE A 241 -6.50 24.36 -9.90
C ILE A 241 -5.21 24.36 -10.72
N VAL A 242 -4.57 23.19 -10.91
CA VAL A 242 -3.38 23.07 -11.75
C VAL A 242 -3.64 23.59 -13.17
N LEU A 243 -4.76 23.19 -13.81
CA LEU A 243 -5.09 23.64 -15.16
C LEU A 243 -5.25 25.16 -15.27
N ILE A 244 -5.98 25.76 -14.33
CA ILE A 244 -6.22 27.21 -14.31
C ILE A 244 -4.90 27.95 -14.05
N SER A 245 -4.16 27.58 -13.01
CA SER A 245 -2.88 28.20 -12.66
C SER A 245 -1.86 28.07 -13.79
N SER A 246 -1.79 26.91 -14.45
CA SER A 246 -0.87 26.70 -15.59
C SER A 246 -1.21 27.57 -16.79
N THR A 247 -2.50 27.74 -17.07
CA THR A 247 -2.96 28.59 -18.17
C THR A 247 -2.66 30.05 -17.88
N LEU A 248 -2.97 30.53 -16.67
CA LEU A 248 -2.66 31.89 -16.25
C LEU A 248 -1.14 32.14 -16.28
N MET A 249 -0.36 31.22 -15.73
CA MET A 249 1.10 31.34 -15.70
C MET A 249 1.71 31.33 -17.11
N PHE A 250 1.19 30.50 -18.02
CA PHE A 250 1.60 30.52 -19.42
C PHE A 250 1.37 31.90 -20.04
N TYR A 251 0.19 32.49 -19.88
CA TYR A 251 -0.07 33.81 -20.47
C TYR A 251 0.71 34.94 -19.80
N ALA A 252 0.94 34.86 -18.48
CA ALA A 252 1.72 35.85 -17.75
C ALA A 252 3.21 35.84 -18.13
N GLU A 253 3.81 34.65 -18.29
CA GLU A 253 5.27 34.51 -18.45
C GLU A 253 5.73 34.21 -19.87
N ARG A 254 4.85 33.81 -20.81
CA ARG A 254 5.27 33.42 -22.17
C ARG A 254 6.04 34.50 -22.94
N GLU A 255 5.81 35.77 -22.66
CA GLU A 255 6.50 36.87 -23.34
C GLU A 255 7.88 37.12 -22.74
N ALA A 256 8.02 37.00 -21.42
CA ALA A 256 9.28 37.19 -20.72
C ALA A 256 10.20 35.96 -20.80
N GLN A 257 9.62 34.76 -20.74
CA GLN A 257 10.32 33.48 -20.63
C GLN A 257 9.72 32.42 -21.60
N PRO A 258 9.79 32.64 -22.93
CA PRO A 258 9.16 31.75 -23.92
C PRO A 258 9.72 30.33 -23.94
N ASP A 259 11.00 30.14 -23.59
CA ASP A 259 11.62 28.80 -23.59
C ASP A 259 11.18 27.96 -22.38
N LYS A 260 10.96 28.62 -21.23
CA LYS A 260 10.57 27.98 -19.96
C LYS A 260 9.05 27.75 -19.89
N PHE A 261 8.27 28.78 -20.24
CA PHE A 261 6.80 28.71 -20.32
C PHE A 261 6.35 28.59 -21.78
N SER A 262 6.86 27.55 -22.46
CA SER A 262 6.67 27.34 -23.91
C SER A 262 5.28 26.86 -24.30
N SER A 263 4.58 26.19 -23.39
CA SER A 263 3.24 25.66 -23.63
C SER A 263 2.49 25.49 -22.30
N ILE A 264 1.15 25.44 -22.35
CA ILE A 264 0.34 25.20 -21.14
C ILE A 264 0.78 23.91 -20.41
N PRO A 265 1.01 22.76 -21.07
CA PRO A 265 1.52 21.57 -20.39
C PRO A 265 2.92 21.75 -19.78
N ALA A 266 3.80 22.54 -20.39
CA ALA A 266 5.10 22.86 -19.78
C ALA A 266 4.92 23.68 -18.48
N SER A 267 3.99 24.64 -18.47
CA SER A 267 3.61 25.40 -17.27
C SER A 267 2.94 24.55 -16.19
N MET A 268 2.35 23.39 -16.54
CA MET A 268 1.78 22.46 -15.54
C MET A 268 2.83 21.90 -14.60
N TRP A 269 4.07 21.72 -15.03
CA TRP A 269 5.14 21.28 -14.13
C TRP A 269 5.36 22.28 -12.98
N TRP A 270 5.39 23.59 -13.30
CA TRP A 270 5.45 24.64 -12.28
C TRP A 270 4.25 24.58 -11.33
N ALA A 271 3.03 24.52 -11.87
CA ALA A 271 1.82 24.52 -11.06
C ALA A 271 1.73 23.27 -10.15
N ILE A 272 2.16 22.10 -10.63
CA ILE A 272 2.24 20.87 -9.82
C ILE A 272 3.30 21.02 -8.73
N ALA A 273 4.51 21.50 -9.04
CA ALA A 273 5.57 21.68 -8.07
C ALA A 273 5.21 22.71 -6.98
N ALA A 274 4.48 23.76 -7.34
CA ALA A 274 3.96 24.76 -6.41
C ALA A 274 2.82 24.20 -5.53
N LEU A 275 1.81 23.56 -6.14
CA LEU A 275 0.67 22.98 -5.42
C LEU A 275 1.08 21.88 -4.44
N THR A 276 2.09 21.08 -4.82
CA THR A 276 2.66 20.02 -3.96
C THR A 276 3.71 20.57 -2.98
N THR A 277 3.97 21.88 -2.97
CA THR A 277 4.96 22.55 -2.12
C THR A 277 6.39 22.03 -2.25
N VAL A 278 6.71 21.37 -3.38
CA VAL A 278 8.06 20.86 -3.64
C VAL A 278 9.01 22.00 -4.00
N GLY A 279 8.60 22.88 -4.92
CA GLY A 279 9.33 24.11 -5.24
C GLY A 279 10.79 23.91 -5.65
N TYR A 280 11.07 23.09 -6.68
CA TYR A 280 12.44 22.80 -7.14
C TYR A 280 13.26 24.06 -7.49
N GLY A 281 12.59 25.14 -7.93
CA GLY A 281 13.25 26.39 -8.32
C GLY A 281 13.88 26.37 -9.72
N ASP A 282 13.61 25.32 -10.51
CA ASP A 282 13.99 25.20 -11.91
C ASP A 282 13.16 26.11 -12.83
N LEU A 283 11.88 26.32 -12.47
CA LEU A 283 10.95 27.23 -13.12
C LEU A 283 10.39 28.21 -12.10
N VAL A 284 10.60 29.52 -12.34
CA VAL A 284 10.17 30.60 -11.45
C VAL A 284 9.66 31.77 -12.30
N PRO A 285 8.49 32.35 -11.98
CA PRO A 285 8.00 33.53 -12.68
C PRO A 285 8.90 34.74 -12.44
N GLU A 286 9.15 35.51 -13.49
CA GLU A 286 9.97 36.72 -13.42
C GLU A 286 9.11 37.99 -13.46
N THR A 287 7.96 37.93 -14.13
CA THR A 287 7.00 39.04 -14.24
C THR A 287 6.29 39.31 -12.92
N ALA A 288 5.81 40.54 -12.75
CA ALA A 288 5.04 40.91 -11.56
C ALA A 288 3.71 40.13 -11.48
N GLU A 289 3.07 39.89 -12.63
CA GLU A 289 1.81 39.13 -12.72
C GLU A 289 2.03 37.66 -12.38
N GLY A 290 3.07 37.04 -12.94
CA GLY A 290 3.42 35.66 -12.61
C GLY A 290 3.83 35.47 -11.14
N LYS A 291 4.46 36.46 -10.51
CA LYS A 291 4.78 36.41 -9.07
C LYS A 291 3.58 36.63 -8.15
N LEU A 292 2.55 37.32 -8.64
CA LEU A 292 1.31 37.56 -7.90
C LEU A 292 0.41 36.31 -7.88
N LEU A 293 0.45 35.55 -8.97
CA LEU A 293 -0.21 34.24 -9.13
C LEU A 293 0.42 33.16 -8.25
#